data_AF-A0A2G4F180-F1
#
_entry.id   AF-A0A2G4F180-F1
#
_cell.length_a   1.000
_cell.length_b   1.000
_cell.length_c   1.000
_cell.angle_alpha   90.00
_cell.angle_beta   90.00
_cell.angle_gamma   90.00
#
_symmetry.space_group_name_H-M   'P 1'
#
loop_
_entity.id
_entity.type
_entity.pdbx_description
1 polymer ?
#
loop_
_entity_poly.entity_id
_entity_poly.type
_entity_poly.pdbx_seq_one_letter_code
_entity_poly.pdbx_strand_id
1 'polypeptide(L)'
;MDTTTISTEVIDLLSRISRQKLREEDVTPLVVFLTALVSILRGVMIIDRTIALEEEERLQKTLKAFASSDRDRVGLIERIVSGISKQQVYFNPTELLTLTAFFSDSEKLLLICFGYEMSAVDGRIDLREQMYLTAIGQQLGIDSRYIAAIDATFTKEGTVDSEAFAEVKELLAPLKFESREPVFAASAKHLLSLLEHQ
;
A
#
# COMPACT_ATOMS: atom_id res chain seq x y z
N MET A 1 14.36 9.54 -16.29
CA MET A 1 14.84 10.38 -15.17
C MET A 1 13.63 11.15 -14.69
N ASP A 2 12.72 10.46 -13.99
CA ASP A 2 11.50 11.08 -13.49
C ASP A 2 11.72 11.36 -12.01
N THR A 3 12.37 12.49 -11.73
CA THR A 3 12.36 13.07 -10.40
C THR A 3 11.02 13.76 -10.23
N THR A 4 9.94 12.99 -10.04
CA THR A 4 8.69 13.50 -9.50
C THR A 4 8.99 13.98 -8.09
N THR A 5 9.20 15.29 -7.95
CA THR A 5 9.48 15.93 -6.67
C THR A 5 8.28 15.73 -5.75
N ILE A 6 8.54 15.34 -4.50
CA ILE A 6 7.52 15.22 -3.47
C ILE A 6 6.96 16.63 -3.20
N SER A 7 5.66 16.80 -3.37
CA SER A 7 5.04 18.13 -3.28
C SER A 7 4.98 18.63 -1.84
N THR A 8 4.85 19.95 -1.67
CA THR A 8 4.72 20.58 -0.35
C THR A 8 3.49 20.07 0.40
N GLU A 9 2.40 19.76 -0.31
CA GLU A 9 1.18 19.20 0.27
C GLU A 9 1.43 17.83 0.93
N VAL A 10 2.28 17.00 0.33
CA VAL A 10 2.68 15.71 0.92
C VAL A 10 3.54 15.94 2.18
N ILE A 11 4.47 16.89 2.14
CA ILE A 11 5.34 17.22 3.28
C ILE A 11 4.50 17.74 4.46
N ASP A 12 3.54 18.63 4.19
CA ASP A 12 2.63 19.17 5.19
C ASP A 12 1.73 18.09 5.78
N LEU A 13 1.22 17.19 4.95
CA LEU A 13 0.43 16.04 5.38
C LEU A 13 1.24 15.13 6.31
N LEU A 14 2.47 14.75 5.91
CA LEU A 14 3.34 13.93 6.74
C LEU A 14 3.75 14.63 8.03
N SER A 15 3.97 15.94 7.99
CA SER A 15 4.28 16.72 9.19
C SER A 15 3.13 16.69 10.20
N ARG A 16 1.89 16.84 9.70
CA ARG A 16 0.69 16.72 10.53
C ARG A 16 0.50 15.32 11.07
N ILE A 17 0.64 14.29 10.25
CA ILE A 17 0.49 12.88 10.66
C ILE A 17 1.51 12.53 11.75
N SER A 18 2.79 12.84 11.51
CA SER A 18 3.91 12.53 12.42
C SER A 18 3.97 13.44 13.65
N ARG A 19 3.23 14.56 13.67
CA ARG A 19 3.32 15.65 14.67
C ARG A 19 4.74 16.21 14.80
N GLN A 20 5.50 16.18 13.70
CA GLN A 20 6.85 16.69 13.61
C GLN A 20 6.91 17.62 12.41
N LYS A 21 7.58 18.77 12.54
CA LYS A 21 7.84 19.62 11.38
C LYS A 21 8.89 18.95 10.51
N LEU A 22 8.49 18.44 9.35
CA LEU A 22 9.39 17.82 8.37
C LEU A 22 9.83 18.86 7.34
N ARG A 23 11.03 18.68 6.82
CA ARG A 23 11.58 19.39 5.68
C ARG A 23 11.64 18.43 4.49
N GLU A 24 11.86 18.96 3.30
CA GLU A 24 11.95 18.16 2.07
C GLU A 24 13.01 17.04 2.18
N GLU A 25 14.16 17.34 2.77
CA GLU A 25 15.23 16.37 3.02
C GLU A 25 14.87 15.26 4.02
N ASP A 26 13.85 15.47 4.85
CA ASP A 26 13.38 14.49 5.84
C ASP A 26 12.37 13.51 5.23
N VAL A 27 11.90 13.75 3.99
CA VAL A 27 10.85 12.97 3.32
C VAL A 27 11.40 12.23 2.11
N THR A 28 11.31 10.90 2.13
CA THR A 28 11.71 10.04 1.00
C THR A 28 10.48 9.39 0.35
N PRO A 29 10.59 8.92 -0.91
CA PRO A 29 9.52 8.17 -1.57
C PRO A 29 9.05 6.96 -0.75
N LEU A 30 9.96 6.27 -0.07
CA LEU A 30 9.63 5.16 0.81
C LEU A 30 8.78 5.60 2.01
N VAL A 31 9.09 6.73 2.64
CA VAL A 31 8.29 7.24 3.78
C VAL A 31 6.86 7.54 3.33
N VAL A 32 6.69 8.17 2.16
CA VAL A 32 5.34 8.43 1.63
C VAL A 32 4.64 7.13 1.29
N PHE A 33 5.31 6.21 0.60
CA PHE A 33 4.76 4.89 0.26
C PHE A 33 4.29 4.14 1.50
N LEU A 34 5.11 4.10 2.55
CA LEU A 34 4.74 3.47 3.82
C LEU A 34 3.55 4.14 4.48
N THR A 35 3.46 5.47 4.42
CA THR A 35 2.32 6.20 4.97
C THR A 35 1.03 5.81 4.24
N ALA A 36 1.07 5.76 2.91
CA ALA A 36 -0.08 5.33 2.10
C ALA A 36 -0.44 3.87 2.38
N LEU A 37 0.57 2.98 2.42
CA LEU A 37 0.39 1.56 2.70
C LEU A 37 -0.26 1.33 4.06
N VAL A 38 0.31 1.91 5.12
CA VAL A 38 -0.24 1.76 6.48
C VAL A 38 -1.66 2.33 6.55
N SER A 39 -1.96 3.41 5.85
CA SER A 39 -3.32 3.96 5.79
C SER A 39 -4.28 2.95 5.15
N ILE A 40 -3.91 2.35 4.02
CA ILE A 40 -4.74 1.33 3.36
C ILE A 40 -4.93 0.12 4.27
N LEU A 41 -3.85 -0.45 4.79
CA LEU A 41 -3.86 -1.63 5.65
C LEU A 41 -4.66 -1.40 6.95
N ARG A 42 -4.54 -0.23 7.58
CA ARG A 42 -5.36 0.12 8.74
C ARG A 42 -6.84 0.25 8.41
N GLY A 43 -7.18 0.73 7.22
CA GLY A 43 -8.57 0.79 6.78
C GLY A 43 -9.18 -0.60 6.60
N VAL A 44 -8.41 -1.55 6.06
CA VAL A 44 -8.79 -2.98 5.98
C VAL A 44 -9.13 -3.52 7.37
N MET A 45 -8.22 -3.41 8.33
CA MET A 45 -8.38 -3.93 9.70
C MET A 45 -9.57 -3.37 10.49
N ILE A 46 -10.10 -2.21 10.09
CA ILE A 46 -11.11 -1.48 10.88
C ILE A 46 -12.51 -1.65 10.29
N ILE A 47 -12.62 -2.05 9.02
CA ILE A 47 -13.90 -2.11 8.30
C ILE A 47 -14.80 -3.25 8.79
N ASP A 48 -14.21 -4.36 9.24
CA ASP A 48 -14.88 -5.53 9.79
C ASP A 48 -15.24 -5.36 11.29
N ARG A 49 -14.69 -4.33 11.93
CA ARG A 49 -14.79 -3.98 13.37
C ARG A 49 -14.21 -5.03 14.32
N THR A 50 -13.42 -5.98 13.81
CA THR A 50 -12.78 -7.02 14.59
C THR A 50 -11.31 -7.07 14.20
N ILE A 51 -10.50 -6.18 14.80
CA ILE A 51 -9.05 -6.24 14.55
C ILE A 51 -8.55 -7.63 14.99
N ALA A 52 -8.19 -8.46 14.00
CA ALA A 52 -7.64 -9.77 14.27
C ALA A 52 -6.17 -9.60 14.69
N LEU A 53 -5.73 -10.41 15.65
CA LEU A 53 -4.34 -10.38 16.12
C LEU A 53 -3.37 -10.65 14.95
N GLU A 54 -3.79 -11.54 14.03
CA GLU A 54 -3.08 -11.95 12.84
C GLU A 54 -2.84 -10.79 11.86
N GLU A 55 -3.81 -9.89 11.71
CA GLU A 55 -3.72 -8.72 10.85
C GLU A 55 -2.72 -7.69 11.40
N GLU A 56 -2.74 -7.44 12.71
CA GLU A 56 -1.75 -6.58 13.36
C GLU A 56 -0.35 -7.16 13.20
N GLU A 57 -0.18 -8.47 13.40
CA GLU A 57 1.10 -9.14 13.17
C GLU A 57 1.59 -9.01 11.72
N ARG A 58 0.68 -9.12 10.74
CA ARG A 58 0.99 -8.93 9.31
C ARG A 58 1.39 -7.49 8.99
N LEU A 59 0.69 -6.50 9.53
CA LEU A 59 1.07 -5.09 9.40
C LEU A 59 2.48 -4.87 9.95
N GLN A 60 2.79 -5.41 11.13
CA GLN A 60 4.12 -5.30 11.73
C GLN A 60 5.20 -6.01 10.91
N LYS A 61 4.91 -7.19 10.34
CA LYS A 61 5.84 -7.89 9.44
C LYS A 61 6.11 -7.08 8.17
N THR A 62 5.07 -6.52 7.57
CA THR A 62 5.16 -5.66 6.38
C THR A 62 6.02 -4.44 6.70
N LEU A 63 5.72 -3.72 7.79
CA LEU A 63 6.50 -2.57 8.23
C LEU A 63 7.97 -2.92 8.50
N LYS A 64 8.25 -4.06 9.12
CA LYS A 64 9.62 -4.54 9.35
C LYS A 64 10.36 -4.85 8.05
N ALA A 65 9.68 -5.33 7.01
CA ALA A 65 10.30 -5.57 5.71
C ALA A 65 10.74 -4.25 5.04
N PHE A 66 10.00 -3.16 5.29
CA PHE A 66 10.30 -1.83 4.76
C PHE A 66 11.22 -0.97 5.63
N ALA A 67 11.29 -1.25 6.94
CA ALA A 67 12.22 -0.61 7.84
C ALA A 67 13.67 -1.04 7.52
N SER A 68 14.52 -0.10 7.10
CA SER A 68 15.97 -0.35 7.07
C SER A 68 16.53 -0.33 8.49
N SER A 69 17.80 -0.71 8.63
CA SER A 69 18.60 -0.55 9.85
C SER A 69 18.86 0.91 10.26
N ASP A 70 18.23 1.91 9.61
CA ASP A 70 18.32 3.32 9.98
C ASP A 70 17.34 3.67 11.11
N ARG A 71 17.89 3.98 12.29
CA ARG A 71 17.12 4.28 13.51
C ARG A 71 16.26 5.52 13.39
N ASP A 72 16.71 6.55 12.69
CA ASP A 72 15.94 7.80 12.57
C ASP A 72 14.71 7.58 11.68
N ARG A 73 14.87 6.79 10.62
CA ARG A 73 13.79 6.37 9.73
C ARG A 73 12.77 5.49 10.44
N VAL A 74 13.23 4.53 11.26
CA VAL A 74 12.35 3.70 12.10
C VAL A 74 11.50 4.57 13.03
N GLY A 75 12.12 5.52 13.73
CA GLY A 75 11.38 6.42 14.63
C GLY A 75 10.35 7.30 13.91
N LEU A 76 10.63 7.72 12.67
CA LEU A 76 9.66 8.45 11.85
C LEU A 76 8.48 7.56 11.43
N ILE A 77 8.76 6.33 10.95
CA ILE A 77 7.73 5.36 10.56
C ILE A 77 6.81 5.04 11.75
N GLU A 78 7.35 4.80 12.94
CA GLU A 78 6.55 4.56 14.14
C GLU A 78 5.63 5.74 14.49
N ARG A 79 6.14 6.98 14.39
CA ARG A 79 5.33 8.19 14.59
C ARG A 79 4.22 8.30 13.55
N ILE A 80 4.52 8.00 12.29
CA ILE A 80 3.54 8.01 11.20
C ILE A 80 2.45 6.98 11.45
N VAL A 81 2.81 5.74 11.77
CA VAL A 81 1.85 4.66 12.08
C VAL A 81 0.94 5.07 13.23
N SER A 82 1.50 5.63 14.31
CA SER A 82 0.71 6.15 15.43
C SER A 82 -0.20 7.31 15.01
N GLY A 83 0.29 8.19 14.14
CA GLY A 83 -0.43 9.33 13.59
C GLY A 83 -1.63 8.93 12.75
N ILE A 84 -1.45 7.97 11.85
CA ILE A 84 -2.49 7.41 10.98
C ILE A 84 -3.65 6.87 11.81
N SER A 85 -3.35 6.07 12.85
CA SER A 85 -4.38 5.53 13.73
C SER A 85 -5.13 6.61 14.52
N LYS A 86 -4.40 7.61 15.04
CA LYS A 86 -5.01 8.70 15.85
C LYS A 86 -5.85 9.66 15.03
N GLN A 87 -5.45 9.92 13.79
CA GLN A 87 -6.09 10.90 12.90
C GLN A 87 -7.06 10.26 11.90
N GLN A 88 -7.13 8.93 11.88
CA GLN A 88 -8.00 8.15 11.00
C GLN A 88 -7.81 8.48 9.51
N VAL A 89 -6.55 8.65 9.09
CA VAL A 89 -6.15 9.00 7.70
C VAL A 89 -6.80 8.05 6.68
N TYR A 90 -6.99 6.79 7.05
CA TYR A 90 -7.63 5.73 6.27
C TYR A 90 -9.12 5.96 5.95
N PHE A 91 -9.79 6.90 6.63
CA PHE A 91 -11.15 7.36 6.31
C PHE A 91 -11.17 8.67 5.51
N ASN A 92 -10.02 9.22 5.12
CA ASN A 92 -9.93 10.46 4.35
C ASN A 92 -9.38 10.21 2.93
N PRO A 93 -10.27 10.03 1.93
CA PRO A 93 -9.88 9.83 0.54
C PRO A 93 -8.94 10.92 -0.01
N THR A 94 -9.15 12.18 0.40
CA THR A 94 -8.31 13.30 -0.06
C THR A 94 -6.87 13.18 0.42
N GLU A 95 -6.66 12.68 1.64
CA GLU A 95 -5.32 12.46 2.19
C GLU A 95 -4.62 11.31 1.45
N LEU A 96 -5.34 10.23 1.15
CA LEU A 96 -4.78 9.13 0.37
C LEU A 96 -4.43 9.55 -1.06
N LEU A 97 -5.30 10.34 -1.71
CA LEU A 97 -5.02 10.92 -3.02
C LEU A 97 -3.80 11.84 -2.99
N THR A 98 -3.65 12.63 -1.92
CA THR A 98 -2.47 13.49 -1.72
C THR A 98 -1.20 12.64 -1.64
N LEU A 99 -1.20 11.58 -0.81
CA LEU A 99 -0.03 10.71 -0.63
C LEU A 99 0.37 9.98 -1.92
N THR A 100 -0.61 9.62 -2.74
CA THR A 100 -0.41 8.79 -3.94
C THR A 100 -0.33 9.59 -5.24
N ALA A 101 -0.40 10.92 -5.18
CA ALA A 101 -0.43 11.79 -6.35
C ALA A 101 0.81 11.64 -7.25
N PHE A 102 1.98 11.35 -6.67
CA PHE A 102 3.23 11.16 -7.43
C PHE A 102 3.57 9.70 -7.73
N PHE A 103 2.71 8.76 -7.32
CA PHE A 103 2.98 7.33 -7.50
C PHE A 103 2.71 6.93 -8.94
N SER A 104 3.61 6.11 -9.49
CA SER A 104 3.37 5.39 -10.73
C SER A 104 2.22 4.38 -10.58
N ASP A 105 1.67 3.93 -11.70
CA ASP A 105 0.64 2.88 -11.68
C ASP A 105 1.16 1.59 -11.02
N SER A 106 2.44 1.24 -11.23
CA SER A 106 3.11 0.14 -10.54
C SER A 106 3.11 0.30 -9.02
N GLU A 107 3.38 1.50 -8.49
CA GLU A 107 3.37 1.76 -7.05
C GLU A 107 1.96 1.74 -6.46
N LYS A 108 0.98 2.29 -7.17
CA LYS A 108 -0.43 2.22 -6.76
C LYS A 108 -0.94 0.78 -6.74
N LEU A 109 -0.57 -0.01 -7.75
CA LEU A 109 -0.91 -1.42 -7.82
C LEU A 109 -0.25 -2.21 -6.68
N LEU A 110 1.01 -1.91 -6.37
CA LEU A 110 1.74 -2.51 -5.25
C LEU A 110 1.03 -2.27 -3.91
N LEU A 111 0.52 -1.04 -3.67
CA LEU A 111 -0.27 -0.72 -2.48
C LEU A 111 -1.52 -1.60 -2.36
N ILE A 112 -2.30 -1.69 -3.43
CA ILE A 112 -3.55 -2.45 -3.44
C ILE A 112 -3.30 -3.94 -3.24
N CYS A 113 -2.28 -4.51 -3.91
CA CYS A 113 -1.94 -5.91 -3.75
C CYS A 113 -1.57 -6.27 -2.31
N PHE A 114 -0.89 -5.39 -1.57
CA PHE A 114 -0.66 -5.61 -0.13
C PHE A 114 -1.94 -5.57 0.70
N GLY A 115 -2.90 -4.72 0.33
CA GLY A 115 -4.23 -4.73 0.94
C GLY A 115 -4.93 -6.08 0.77
N TYR A 116 -4.93 -6.62 -0.45
CA TYR A 116 -5.49 -7.94 -0.74
C TYR A 116 -4.74 -9.08 -0.06
N GLU A 117 -3.41 -9.05 -0.05
CA GLU A 117 -2.60 -10.03 0.68
C GLU A 117 -2.96 -10.03 2.17
N MET A 118 -3.11 -8.85 2.76
CA MET A 118 -3.45 -8.70 4.16
C MET A 118 -4.82 -9.30 4.47
N SER A 119 -5.84 -8.98 3.66
CA SER A 119 -7.20 -9.51 3.79
C SER A 119 -7.30 -11.02 3.58
N ALA A 120 -6.48 -11.59 2.68
CA ALA A 120 -6.56 -13.01 2.31
C ALA A 120 -5.84 -13.92 3.33
N VAL A 121 -6.10 -13.77 4.63
CA VAL A 121 -5.38 -14.50 5.70
C VAL A 121 -5.54 -16.01 5.58
N ASP A 122 -6.74 -16.47 5.23
CA ASP A 122 -7.15 -17.87 5.08
C ASP A 122 -7.64 -18.19 3.65
N GLY A 123 -7.28 -17.35 2.67
CA GLY A 123 -7.77 -17.44 1.30
C GLY A 123 -9.23 -16.97 1.12
N ARG A 124 -9.79 -16.30 2.14
CA ARG A 124 -11.05 -15.57 2.07
C ARG A 124 -10.81 -14.11 2.39
N ILE A 125 -11.65 -13.26 1.84
CA ILE A 125 -11.66 -11.83 2.11
C ILE A 125 -13.08 -11.48 2.55
N ASP A 126 -13.23 -10.73 3.63
CA ASP A 126 -14.55 -10.24 4.03
C ASP A 126 -15.10 -9.29 2.96
N LEU A 127 -16.40 -9.38 2.68
CA LEU A 127 -17.04 -8.56 1.64
C LEU A 127 -16.80 -7.05 1.86
N ARG A 128 -16.72 -6.58 3.11
CA ARG A 128 -16.48 -5.17 3.40
C ARG A 128 -15.04 -4.76 3.11
N GLU A 129 -14.07 -5.63 3.38
CA GLU A 129 -12.67 -5.41 3.02
C GLU A 129 -12.50 -5.38 1.50
N GLN A 130 -13.13 -6.33 0.80
CA GLN A 130 -13.15 -6.38 -0.66
C GLN A 130 -13.74 -5.09 -1.26
N MET A 131 -14.90 -4.66 -0.75
CA MET A 131 -15.54 -3.41 -1.18
C MET A 131 -14.67 -2.18 -0.88
N TYR A 132 -14.01 -2.16 0.27
CA TYR A 132 -13.08 -1.11 0.65
C TYR A 132 -11.89 -1.04 -0.33
N LEU A 133 -11.20 -2.16 -0.56
CA LEU A 133 -10.05 -2.24 -1.47
C LEU A 133 -10.42 -1.88 -2.90
N THR A 134 -11.59 -2.33 -3.37
CA THR A 134 -12.13 -1.97 -4.69
C THR A 134 -12.35 -0.47 -4.80
N ALA A 135 -12.98 0.15 -3.79
CA ALA A 135 -13.25 1.58 -3.76
C ALA A 135 -11.94 2.40 -3.74
N ILE A 136 -10.95 1.98 -2.94
CA ILE A 136 -9.63 2.62 -2.93
C ILE A 136 -8.95 2.47 -4.28
N GLY A 137 -8.94 1.27 -4.88
CA GLY A 137 -8.31 1.06 -6.19
C GLY A 137 -8.89 1.97 -7.28
N GLN A 138 -10.21 2.14 -7.29
CA GLN A 138 -10.89 3.09 -8.18
C GLN A 138 -10.49 4.54 -7.92
N GLN A 139 -10.40 4.96 -6.65
CA GLN A 139 -9.96 6.30 -6.29
C GLN A 139 -8.52 6.57 -6.72
N LEU A 140 -7.64 5.58 -6.63
CA LEU A 140 -6.25 5.68 -7.08
C LEU A 140 -6.12 5.74 -8.62
N GLY A 141 -7.22 5.51 -9.35
CA GLY A 141 -7.26 5.48 -10.81
C GLY A 141 -6.70 4.19 -11.41
N ILE A 142 -6.70 3.08 -10.65
CA ILE A 142 -6.28 1.77 -11.16
C ILE A 142 -7.36 1.24 -12.09
N ASP A 143 -6.96 0.66 -13.23
CA ASP A 143 -7.89 0.03 -14.17
C ASP A 143 -8.74 -1.02 -13.42
N SER A 144 -10.06 -0.89 -13.55
CA SER A 144 -11.03 -1.82 -12.97
C SER A 144 -10.78 -3.29 -13.35
N ARG A 145 -10.21 -3.56 -14.55
CA ARG A 145 -9.82 -4.91 -14.97
C ARG A 145 -8.71 -5.47 -14.09
N TYR A 146 -7.76 -4.64 -13.66
CA TYR A 146 -6.68 -5.04 -12.77
C TYR A 146 -7.20 -5.35 -11.38
N ILE A 147 -8.09 -4.51 -10.86
CA ILE A 147 -8.74 -4.73 -9.56
C ILE A 147 -9.50 -6.07 -9.59
N ALA A 148 -10.31 -6.31 -10.62
CA ALA A 148 -11.06 -7.56 -10.76
C ALA A 148 -10.14 -8.80 -10.88
N ALA A 149 -9.03 -8.70 -11.62
CA ALA A 149 -8.07 -9.80 -11.74
C ALA A 149 -7.37 -10.11 -10.41
N ILE A 150 -6.96 -9.09 -9.66
CA ILE A 150 -6.34 -9.24 -8.34
C ILE A 150 -7.35 -9.87 -7.36
N ASP A 151 -8.56 -9.33 -7.33
CA ASP A 151 -9.65 -9.78 -6.48
C ASP A 151 -9.97 -11.27 -6.69
N ALA A 152 -10.17 -11.67 -7.94
CA ALA A 152 -10.42 -13.08 -8.29
C ALA A 152 -9.25 -14.00 -7.93
N THR A 153 -8.01 -13.50 -8.02
CA THR A 153 -6.81 -14.27 -7.66
C THR A 153 -6.72 -14.51 -6.15
N PHE A 154 -6.97 -13.48 -5.33
CA PHE A 154 -6.84 -13.60 -3.87
C PHE A 154 -8.05 -14.27 -3.20
N THR A 155 -9.25 -14.12 -3.76
CA THR A 155 -10.46 -14.80 -3.27
C THR A 155 -10.59 -16.23 -3.77
N LYS A 156 -9.89 -16.59 -4.86
CA LYS A 156 -10.07 -17.84 -5.62
C LYS A 156 -11.49 -18.01 -6.16
N GLU A 157 -12.20 -16.90 -6.33
CA GLU A 157 -13.57 -16.85 -6.83
C GLU A 157 -13.63 -16.08 -8.15
N GLY A 158 -14.55 -16.48 -9.04
CA GLY A 158 -14.73 -15.83 -10.34
C GLY A 158 -13.77 -16.32 -11.43
N THR A 159 -13.77 -15.60 -12.56
CA THR A 159 -12.91 -15.91 -13.71
C THR A 159 -11.87 -14.81 -13.84
N VAL A 160 -10.59 -15.19 -13.77
CA VAL A 160 -9.47 -14.26 -13.98
C VAL A 160 -9.34 -13.98 -15.48
N ASP A 161 -9.47 -12.70 -15.86
CA ASP A 161 -9.12 -12.25 -17.20
C ASP A 161 -7.60 -12.40 -17.39
N SER A 162 -7.20 -13.29 -18.29
CA SER A 162 -5.80 -13.62 -18.53
C SER A 162 -4.99 -12.43 -19.08
N GLU A 163 -5.62 -11.52 -19.82
CA GLU A 163 -4.94 -10.35 -20.37
C GLU A 163 -4.68 -9.33 -19.26
N ALA A 164 -5.72 -8.97 -18.51
CA ALA A 164 -5.59 -8.07 -17.37
C ALA A 164 -4.61 -8.62 -16.31
N PHE A 165 -4.61 -9.94 -16.07
CA PHE A 165 -3.68 -10.57 -15.14
C PHE A 165 -2.23 -10.55 -15.65
N ALA A 166 -2.00 -10.70 -16.95
CA ALA A 166 -0.67 -10.53 -17.53
C ALA A 166 -0.16 -9.10 -17.35
N GLU A 167 -1.02 -8.10 -17.62
CA GLU A 167 -0.70 -6.68 -17.43
C GLU A 167 -0.39 -6.34 -15.97
N VAL A 168 -1.15 -6.90 -15.01
CA VAL A 168 -0.86 -6.79 -13.57
C VAL A 168 0.53 -7.31 -13.24
N LYS A 169 0.91 -8.49 -13.77
CA LYS A 169 2.25 -9.05 -13.55
C LYS A 169 3.36 -8.18 -14.13
N GLU A 170 3.14 -7.59 -15.30
CA GLU A 170 4.10 -6.67 -15.90
C GLU A 170 4.29 -5.38 -15.08
N LEU A 171 3.20 -4.84 -14.53
CA LEU A 171 3.23 -3.66 -13.67
C LEU A 171 3.87 -3.96 -12.30
N LEU A 172 3.77 -5.19 -11.82
CA LEU A 172 4.43 -5.66 -10.61
C LEU A 172 5.82 -6.26 -10.87
N ALA A 173 6.32 -6.25 -12.10
CA ALA A 173 7.66 -6.75 -12.38
C ALA A 173 8.70 -5.97 -11.55
N PRO A 174 9.66 -6.63 -10.86
CA PRO A 174 10.65 -5.94 -10.03
C PRO A 174 11.44 -4.84 -10.76
N LEU A 175 11.61 -5.00 -12.08
CA LEU A 175 12.23 -4.03 -12.98
C LEU A 175 11.54 -2.65 -12.96
N LYS A 176 10.23 -2.60 -12.71
CA LYS A 176 9.45 -1.35 -12.61
C LYS A 176 9.85 -0.50 -11.41
N PHE A 177 10.59 -1.07 -10.46
CA PHE A 177 10.96 -0.43 -9.21
C PHE A 177 12.47 -0.18 -9.08
N GLU A 178 13.26 -0.35 -10.15
CA GLU A 178 14.73 -0.19 -10.10
C GLU A 178 15.19 1.22 -9.70
N SER A 179 14.39 2.25 -9.98
CA SER A 179 14.67 3.62 -9.57
C SER A 179 14.30 3.92 -8.12
N ARG A 180 13.78 2.94 -7.37
CA ARG A 180 13.38 3.05 -5.96
C ARG A 180 14.35 2.30 -5.06
N GLU A 181 14.10 2.36 -3.75
CA GLU A 181 14.86 1.56 -2.80
C GLU A 181 14.66 0.05 -3.07
N PRO A 182 15.70 -0.80 -2.89
CA PRO A 182 15.64 -2.23 -3.23
C PRO A 182 14.46 -3.01 -2.63
N VAL A 183 13.92 -2.51 -1.52
CA VAL A 183 12.75 -3.12 -0.88
C VAL A 183 11.51 -3.13 -1.78
N PHE A 184 11.32 -2.13 -2.64
CA PHE A 184 10.18 -2.12 -3.57
C PHE A 184 10.23 -3.30 -4.55
N ALA A 185 11.41 -3.55 -5.14
CA ALA A 185 11.62 -4.69 -6.03
C ALA A 185 11.46 -6.03 -5.30
N ALA A 186 11.92 -6.12 -4.05
CA ALA A 186 11.74 -7.31 -3.21
C ALA A 186 10.26 -7.57 -2.87
N SER A 187 9.52 -6.52 -2.49
CA SER A 187 8.09 -6.55 -2.23
C SER A 187 7.27 -6.96 -3.46
N ALA A 188 7.62 -6.41 -4.63
CA ALA A 188 6.96 -6.76 -5.87
C ALA A 188 7.20 -8.24 -6.25
N LYS A 189 8.43 -8.73 -6.07
CA LYS A 189 8.77 -10.15 -6.25
C LYS A 189 7.98 -11.06 -5.30
N HIS A 190 7.84 -10.65 -4.03
CA HIS A 190 7.03 -11.39 -3.05
C HIS A 190 5.58 -11.50 -3.49
N LEU A 191 4.94 -10.38 -3.83
CA LEU A 191 3.55 -10.37 -4.29
C LEU A 191 3.34 -11.18 -5.57
N LEU A 192 4.25 -11.08 -6.55
CA LEU A 192 4.20 -11.94 -7.74
C LEU A 192 4.25 -13.43 -7.39
N SER A 193 5.11 -13.83 -6.45
CA SER A 193 5.18 -15.23 -6.02
C SER A 193 3.86 -15.72 -5.43
N LEU A 194 3.13 -14.85 -4.70
CA LEU A 194 1.80 -15.17 -4.21
C LEU A 194 0.80 -15.32 -5.35
N LEU A 195 0.77 -14.37 -6.29
CA LEU A 195 -0.14 -14.41 -7.44
C LEU A 195 0.09 -15.64 -8.35
N GLU A 196 1.31 -16.17 -8.40
CA GLU A 196 1.67 -17.35 -9.20
C GLU A 196 1.40 -18.69 -8.51
N HIS A 197 1.29 -18.71 -7.18
CA HIS A 197 1.20 -19.94 -6.38
C HIS A 197 -0.17 -20.11 -5.66
N GLN A 198 -1.18 -19.32 -6.02
CA GLN A 198 -2.54 -19.38 -5.44
C GLN A 198 -3.45 -20.38 -6.15
#